data_AF-A0A2E6VVE6-F1
#
_entry.id   AF-A0A2E6VVE6-F1
#
_cell.length_a   1.000
_cell.length_b   1.000
_cell.length_c   1.000
_cell.angle_alpha   90.00
_cell.angle_beta   90.00
_cell.angle_gamma   90.00
#
_symmetry.space_group_name_H-M   'P 1'
#
loop_
_entity.id
_entity.type
_entity.pdbx_description
1 polymer ?
#
loop_
_entity_poly.entity_id
_entity_poly.type
_entity_poly.pdbx_seq_one_letter_code
_entity_poly.pdbx_strand_id
1 'polypeptide(L)'
;MGGIISGCEPVEALNPYDLDTDEELQRPGILVGRVLVEDHDFDARPLQLEILNQRGERVEAAGDLGLITTRTSQDPMPEGLDDGIDTTAGTFWAEIPTGTYSIFLDTDINGIPAFKNFQQDNILLYPGEVAAVRMELERKPAESYRGMISGDIVGASEGRSYRVRLLPVEEDSGVYEQVIVQSGEGSYIFNNVLPDVAYKVRVEGDGYVPAG
;
A
#
# COMPACT_ATOMS: atom_id res chain seq x y z
N MET A 1 46.10 -19.02 -25.68
CA MET A 1 45.03 -19.71 -24.94
C MET A 1 43.90 -18.71 -24.80
N GLY A 2 42.83 -18.85 -25.58
CA GLY A 2 41.66 -17.98 -25.49
C GLY A 2 40.61 -18.67 -24.62
N GLY A 3 40.32 -18.10 -23.45
CA GLY A 3 39.20 -18.54 -22.62
C GLY A 3 37.91 -17.95 -23.19
N ILE A 4 36.96 -18.81 -23.52
CA ILE A 4 35.59 -18.40 -23.83
C ILE A 4 34.95 -18.02 -22.50
N ILE A 5 34.70 -16.73 -22.30
CA ILE A 5 33.77 -16.27 -21.28
C ILE A 5 32.39 -16.59 -21.86
N SER A 6 31.81 -17.70 -21.40
CA SER A 6 30.38 -17.98 -21.61
C SER A 6 29.63 -16.94 -20.81
N GLY A 7 29.26 -15.84 -21.46
CA GLY A 7 28.31 -14.90 -20.88
C GLY A 7 27.05 -15.69 -20.52
N CYS A 8 26.52 -15.46 -19.32
CA CYS A 8 25.13 -15.81 -19.06
C CYS A 8 24.31 -15.13 -20.14
N GLU A 9 23.70 -15.91 -21.03
CA GLU A 9 22.73 -15.36 -21.97
C GLU A 9 21.68 -14.60 -21.12
N PRO A 10 21.34 -13.35 -21.47
CA PRO A 10 20.24 -12.69 -20.81
C PRO A 10 19.03 -13.59 -21.01
N VAL A 11 18.43 -14.05 -19.90
CA VAL A 11 17.13 -14.73 -19.96
C VAL A 11 16.20 -13.72 -20.62
N GLU A 12 15.91 -13.94 -21.90
CA GLU A 12 14.95 -13.13 -22.64
C GLU A 12 13.67 -13.14 -21.82
N ALA A 13 13.06 -11.97 -21.65
CA ALA A 13 11.82 -11.82 -20.90
C ALA A 13 10.81 -12.83 -21.47
N LEU A 14 10.57 -13.91 -20.71
CA LEU A 14 9.68 -15.00 -21.08
C LEU A 14 8.32 -14.37 -21.40
N ASN A 15 7.87 -14.54 -22.63
CA ASN A 15 6.50 -14.18 -22.99
C ASN A 15 5.59 -15.16 -22.24
N PRO A 16 4.80 -14.71 -21.24
CA PRO A 16 3.97 -15.62 -20.43
C PRO A 16 2.82 -16.24 -21.24
N TYR A 17 2.66 -15.88 -22.51
CA TYR A 17 1.63 -16.41 -23.43
C TYR A 17 2.20 -17.25 -24.58
N ASP A 18 3.49 -17.60 -24.56
CA ASP A 18 4.07 -18.49 -25.56
C ASP A 18 3.79 -19.96 -25.21
N LEU A 19 2.85 -20.57 -25.95
CA LEU A 19 2.37 -21.94 -25.74
C LEU A 19 3.44 -23.02 -26.00
N ASP A 20 4.56 -22.67 -26.65
CA ASP A 20 5.69 -23.58 -26.90
C ASP A 20 6.77 -23.52 -25.79
N THR A 21 6.59 -22.66 -24.79
CA THR A 21 7.46 -22.59 -23.61
C THR A 21 7.23 -23.80 -22.71
N ASP A 22 8.31 -24.46 -22.26
CA ASP A 22 8.24 -25.59 -21.31
C ASP A 22 7.31 -25.25 -20.13
N GLU A 23 6.41 -26.17 -19.76
CA GLU A 23 5.42 -25.96 -18.68
C GLU A 23 6.08 -25.51 -17.36
N GLU A 24 7.33 -25.90 -17.12
CA GLU A 24 8.11 -25.48 -15.94
C GLU A 24 8.45 -23.98 -15.95
N LEU A 25 8.64 -23.37 -17.12
CA LEU A 25 8.94 -21.94 -17.30
C LEU A 25 7.68 -21.07 -17.32
N GLN A 26 6.49 -21.67 -17.42
CA GLN A 26 5.19 -20.99 -17.35
C GLN A 26 4.60 -20.99 -15.93
N ARG A 27 5.24 -21.67 -14.95
CA ARG A 27 4.74 -21.70 -13.58
C ARG A 27 4.75 -20.30 -12.96
N PRO A 28 3.66 -19.86 -12.30
CA PRO A 28 3.66 -18.57 -11.61
C PRO A 28 4.72 -18.57 -10.51
N GLY A 29 5.24 -17.38 -10.22
CA GLY A 29 5.95 -17.14 -8.98
C GLY A 29 4.96 -16.94 -7.84
N ILE A 30 5.39 -17.21 -6.62
CA ILE A 30 4.58 -17.02 -5.42
C ILE A 30 5.20 -15.90 -4.61
N LEU A 31 4.42 -14.87 -4.31
CA LEU A 31 4.79 -13.82 -3.39
C LEU A 31 4.09 -14.03 -2.06
N VAL A 32 4.87 -14.14 -1.00
CA VAL A 32 4.36 -14.34 0.36
C VAL A 32 4.91 -13.25 1.25
N GLY A 33 4.14 -12.82 2.24
CA GLY A 33 4.72 -11.87 3.17
C GLY A 33 3.96 -11.65 4.45
N ARG A 34 4.64 -10.90 5.32
CA ARG A 34 4.18 -10.51 6.65
C ARG A 34 4.20 -9.01 6.78
N VAL A 35 3.15 -8.46 7.40
CA VAL A 35 3.08 -7.06 7.79
C VAL A 35 2.96 -6.98 9.31
N LEU A 36 3.94 -6.34 9.92
CA LEU A 36 3.99 -6.12 11.36
C LEU A 36 3.49 -4.72 11.67
N VAL A 37 2.27 -4.66 12.19
CA VAL A 37 1.66 -3.45 12.75
C VAL A 37 1.22 -3.79 14.16
N GLU A 38 1.93 -3.26 15.15
CA GLU A 38 1.64 -3.51 16.57
C GLU A 38 0.18 -3.09 16.91
N ASP A 39 -0.51 -3.84 17.76
CA ASP A 39 -1.92 -3.59 18.13
C ASP A 39 -2.91 -3.45 16.96
N HIS A 40 -2.57 -3.92 15.76
CA HIS A 40 -3.47 -3.91 14.62
C HIS A 40 -4.32 -5.17 14.57
N ASP A 41 -5.61 -5.00 14.28
CA ASP A 41 -6.56 -6.09 14.10
C ASP A 41 -6.76 -6.29 12.60
N PHE A 42 -6.03 -7.25 12.03
CA PHE A 42 -6.04 -7.50 10.59
C PHE A 42 -7.34 -8.17 10.12
N ASP A 43 -8.11 -8.79 11.01
CA ASP A 43 -9.37 -9.45 10.65
C ASP A 43 -10.52 -8.43 10.62
N ALA A 44 -10.53 -7.49 11.56
CA ALA A 44 -11.52 -6.41 11.59
C ALA A 44 -11.18 -5.26 10.61
N ARG A 45 -9.89 -5.00 10.38
CA ARG A 45 -9.38 -3.92 9.50
C ARG A 45 -8.30 -4.47 8.58
N PRO A 46 -8.68 -5.25 7.55
CA PRO A 46 -7.71 -5.80 6.62
C PRO A 46 -6.98 -4.68 5.88
N LEU A 47 -5.68 -4.86 5.63
CA LEU A 47 -4.88 -3.86 4.94
C LEU A 47 -4.87 -4.10 3.43
N GLN A 48 -4.91 -3.02 2.67
CA GLN A 48 -4.78 -3.01 1.22
C GLN A 48 -3.33 -2.86 0.80
N LEU A 49 -2.84 -3.86 0.09
CA LEU A 49 -1.52 -3.90 -0.51
C LEU A 49 -1.61 -3.78 -2.04
N GLU A 50 -0.64 -3.08 -2.63
CA GLU A 50 -0.46 -3.03 -4.08
C GLU A 50 0.82 -3.74 -4.49
N ILE A 51 0.72 -4.58 -5.52
CA ILE A 51 1.88 -5.12 -6.24
C ILE A 51 1.95 -4.38 -7.57
N LEU A 52 3.09 -3.76 -7.83
CA LEU A 52 3.36 -2.97 -9.03
C LEU A 52 4.38 -3.71 -9.90
N ASN A 53 4.18 -3.70 -11.22
CA ASN A 53 5.18 -4.17 -12.16
C ASN A 53 6.31 -3.13 -12.33
N GLN A 54 7.35 -3.44 -13.11
CA GLN A 54 8.45 -2.51 -13.41
C GLN A 54 8.00 -1.16 -14.04
N ARG A 55 6.78 -1.07 -14.57
CA ARG A 55 6.21 0.15 -15.15
C ARG A 55 5.41 0.97 -14.13
N GLY A 56 5.31 0.49 -12.89
CA GLY A 56 4.49 1.11 -11.82
C GLY A 56 3.00 0.82 -11.96
N GLU A 57 2.60 -0.14 -12.80
CA GLU A 57 1.21 -0.51 -13.00
C GLU A 57 0.82 -1.62 -12.02
N ARG A 58 -0.39 -1.55 -11.49
CA ARG A 58 -0.94 -2.58 -10.60
C ARG A 58 -1.04 -3.90 -11.34
N VAL A 59 -0.54 -4.95 -10.71
CA VAL A 59 -0.61 -6.32 -11.20
C VAL A 59 -1.87 -6.97 -10.67
N GLU A 60 -2.72 -7.45 -11.59
CA GLU A 60 -3.75 -8.41 -11.23
C GLU A 60 -3.07 -9.76 -10.99
N ALA A 61 -3.41 -10.40 -9.89
CA ALA A 61 -2.84 -11.69 -9.56
C ALA A 61 -3.89 -12.62 -8.96
N ALA A 62 -3.61 -13.92 -8.99
CA ALA A 62 -4.52 -14.94 -8.50
C ALA A 62 -4.32 -15.13 -6.99
N GLY A 63 -5.42 -15.14 -6.23
CA GLY A 63 -5.42 -15.24 -4.77
C GLY A 63 -6.08 -14.04 -4.06
N ASP A 64 -6.03 -14.01 -2.73
CA ASP A 64 -6.58 -12.93 -1.88
C ASP A 64 -5.68 -11.69 -1.87
N LEU A 65 -5.40 -11.15 -3.04
CA LEU A 65 -4.63 -9.93 -3.17
C LEU A 65 -5.39 -8.72 -2.69
N GLY A 66 -4.72 -7.96 -1.83
CA GLY A 66 -5.19 -6.66 -1.38
C GLY A 66 -5.97 -6.69 -0.07
N LEU A 67 -6.03 -7.82 0.63
CA LEU A 67 -6.52 -7.89 2.01
C LEU A 67 -5.55 -8.71 2.85
N ILE A 68 -4.68 -8.00 3.58
CA ILE A 68 -3.82 -8.60 4.58
C ILE A 68 -4.66 -8.82 5.84
N THR A 69 -4.98 -10.09 6.13
CA THR A 69 -5.71 -10.54 7.33
C THR A 69 -4.78 -11.28 8.30
N THR A 70 -5.25 -11.58 9.52
CA THR A 70 -4.48 -12.43 10.43
C THR A 70 -4.56 -13.84 9.90
N ARG A 71 -3.41 -14.51 9.73
CA ARG A 71 -3.44 -15.95 9.47
C ARG A 71 -4.12 -16.65 10.63
N THR A 72 -5.17 -17.42 10.39
CA THR A 72 -5.73 -18.26 11.43
C THR A 72 -4.79 -19.45 11.68
N SER A 73 -4.81 -20.06 12.87
CA SER A 73 -4.02 -21.27 13.14
C SER A 73 -4.43 -22.48 12.28
N GLN A 74 -5.43 -22.34 11.42
CA GLN A 74 -5.95 -23.38 10.52
C GLN A 74 -5.39 -23.28 9.10
N ASP A 75 -4.77 -22.16 8.72
CA ASP A 75 -4.20 -21.97 7.38
C ASP A 75 -2.73 -22.46 7.36
N PRO A 76 -2.36 -23.39 6.45
CA PRO A 76 -0.99 -23.85 6.34
C PRO A 76 -0.07 -22.66 6.02
N MET A 77 1.13 -22.63 6.62
CA MET A 77 2.12 -21.59 6.28
C MET A 77 2.48 -21.74 4.81
N PRO A 78 2.44 -20.65 4.01
CA PRO A 78 3.03 -20.69 2.69
C PRO A 78 4.49 -21.11 2.77
N GLU A 79 4.91 -21.95 1.83
CA GLU A 79 6.31 -22.35 1.69
C GLU A 79 7.20 -21.09 1.59
N GLY A 80 8.33 -21.05 2.28
CA GLY A 80 9.22 -19.88 2.29
C GLY A 80 8.98 -18.82 3.37
N LEU A 81 7.95 -18.95 4.22
CA LEU A 81 7.82 -18.14 5.44
C LEU A 81 8.24 -18.94 6.69
N ASP A 82 9.24 -18.43 7.42
CA ASP A 82 9.65 -19.02 8.71
C ASP A 82 8.54 -18.84 9.77
N ASP A 83 8.35 -19.86 10.61
CA ASP A 83 7.35 -19.92 11.69
C ASP A 83 7.69 -19.02 12.91
N GLY A 84 8.38 -17.90 12.65
CA GLY A 84 8.82 -16.94 13.67
C GLY A 84 7.66 -16.43 14.51
N ILE A 85 7.84 -16.51 15.83
CA ILE A 85 6.92 -16.23 16.94
C ILE A 85 6.67 -14.71 17.06
N ASP A 86 6.12 -14.08 16.03
CA ASP A 86 5.65 -12.70 16.11
C ASP A 86 4.12 -12.75 16.30
N THR A 87 3.69 -12.41 17.52
CA THR A 87 2.40 -12.83 18.09
C THR A 87 1.14 -12.20 17.48
N THR A 88 1.26 -11.28 16.53
CA THR A 88 0.14 -10.77 15.72
C THR A 88 0.70 -10.10 14.46
N ALA A 89 0.69 -10.82 13.33
CA ALA A 89 1.14 -10.29 12.04
C ALA A 89 0.10 -10.61 10.98
N GLY A 90 -0.16 -9.63 10.12
CA GLY A 90 -0.95 -9.83 8.93
C GLY A 90 -0.14 -10.60 7.89
N THR A 91 -0.78 -11.52 7.17
CA THR A 91 -0.13 -12.29 6.10
C THR A 91 -0.84 -12.08 4.78
N PHE A 92 -0.08 -12.19 3.69
CA PHE A 92 -0.65 -12.26 2.35
C PHE A 92 0.09 -13.30 1.52
N TRP A 93 -0.61 -13.75 0.48
CA TRP A 93 -0.13 -14.71 -0.50
C TRP A 93 -0.70 -14.33 -1.88
N ALA A 94 0.13 -14.43 -2.91
CA ALA A 94 -0.24 -14.09 -4.27
C ALA A 94 0.51 -14.95 -5.29
N GLU A 95 -0.22 -15.57 -6.22
CA GLU A 95 0.35 -16.14 -7.43
C GLU A 95 0.43 -15.06 -8.50
N ILE A 96 1.66 -14.71 -8.88
CA ILE A 96 1.91 -13.66 -9.86
C ILE A 96 2.78 -14.20 -11.00
N PRO A 97 2.64 -13.67 -12.23
CA PRO A 97 3.53 -14.06 -13.32
C PRO A 97 5.00 -13.84 -12.96
N THR A 98 5.90 -14.49 -13.70
CA THR A 98 7.33 -14.27 -13.50
C THR A 98 7.72 -12.87 -13.96
N GLY A 99 8.59 -12.21 -13.20
CA GLY A 99 8.96 -10.83 -13.51
C GLY A 99 9.63 -10.12 -12.34
N THR A 100 9.73 -8.80 -12.45
CA THR A 100 10.20 -7.95 -11.35
C THR A 100 9.08 -7.03 -10.90
N TYR A 101 8.95 -6.94 -9.59
CA TYR A 101 7.83 -6.28 -8.94
C TYR A 101 8.31 -5.33 -7.84
N SER A 102 7.44 -4.40 -7.50
CA SER A 102 7.50 -3.61 -6.28
C SER A 102 6.27 -3.90 -5.44
N ILE A 103 6.42 -3.94 -4.14
CA ILE A 103 5.31 -3.95 -3.18
C ILE A 103 5.17 -2.56 -2.60
N PHE A 104 3.94 -2.07 -2.53
CA PHE A 104 3.59 -0.79 -1.95
C PHE A 104 2.45 -0.94 -0.95
N LEU A 105 2.64 -0.37 0.25
CA LEU A 105 1.61 -0.23 1.27
C LEU A 105 1.43 1.25 1.58
N ASP A 106 0.32 1.81 1.12
CA ASP A 106 -0.06 3.18 1.42
C ASP A 106 -0.58 3.28 2.85
N THR A 107 0.14 3.99 3.71
CA THR A 107 -0.16 4.07 5.13
C THR A 107 -1.34 5.01 5.41
N ASP A 108 -1.59 6.01 4.57
CA ASP A 108 -2.72 6.93 4.72
C ASP A 108 -4.03 6.25 4.32
N ILE A 109 -4.05 5.54 3.18
CA ILE A 109 -5.22 4.77 2.71
C ILE A 109 -5.60 3.70 3.74
N ASN A 110 -4.59 3.06 4.36
CA ASN A 110 -4.78 2.03 5.36
C ASN A 110 -5.00 2.57 6.78
N GLY A 111 -4.96 3.89 6.98
CA GLY A 111 -5.13 4.52 8.30
C GLY A 111 -4.05 4.12 9.32
N ILE A 112 -2.84 3.78 8.85
CA ILE A 112 -1.71 3.37 9.68
C ILE A 112 -0.84 4.60 10.00
N PRO A 113 -0.59 4.90 11.29
CA PRO A 113 0.26 6.03 11.67
C PRO A 113 1.75 5.69 11.53
N ALA A 114 2.26 5.74 10.29
CA ALA A 114 3.66 5.52 9.97
C ALA A 114 4.36 6.81 9.52
N PHE A 115 5.70 6.86 9.59
CA PHE A 115 6.48 7.99 9.08
C PHE A 115 6.45 8.12 7.55
N LYS A 116 6.28 6.99 6.85
CA LYS A 116 6.32 6.88 5.39
C LYS A 116 5.50 5.66 4.98
N ASN A 117 5.03 5.69 3.73
CA ASN A 117 4.54 4.50 3.06
C ASN A 117 5.65 3.44 2.98
N PHE A 118 5.27 2.17 3.03
CA PHE A 118 6.23 1.11 2.79
C PHE A 118 6.33 0.85 1.29
N GLN A 119 7.56 0.78 0.80
CA GLN A 119 7.84 0.37 -0.56
C GLN A 119 9.07 -0.53 -0.56
N GLN A 120 8.94 -1.70 -1.20
CA GLN A 120 10.07 -2.56 -1.49
C GLN A 120 10.11 -2.80 -3.00
N ASP A 121 11.21 -2.37 -3.62
CA ASP A 121 11.42 -2.49 -5.05
C ASP A 121 12.30 -3.69 -5.41
N ASN A 122 12.28 -4.04 -6.70
CA ASN A 122 13.16 -5.06 -7.30
C ASN A 122 12.96 -6.47 -6.73
N ILE A 123 11.73 -6.83 -6.41
CA ILE A 123 11.37 -8.21 -6.05
C ILE A 123 11.34 -9.02 -7.34
N LEU A 124 12.38 -9.82 -7.54
CA LEU A 124 12.49 -10.71 -8.69
C LEU A 124 11.81 -12.04 -8.38
N LEU A 125 11.00 -12.52 -9.31
CA LEU A 125 10.28 -13.79 -9.21
C LEU A 125 10.53 -14.64 -10.45
N TYR A 126 11.19 -15.77 -10.23
CA TYR A 126 11.43 -16.81 -11.22
C TYR A 126 10.28 -17.85 -11.25
N PRO A 127 10.16 -18.65 -12.32
CA PRO A 127 9.12 -19.69 -12.42
C PRO A 127 9.17 -20.66 -11.24
N GLY A 128 8.03 -20.81 -10.53
CA GLY A 128 7.89 -21.69 -9.37
C GLY A 128 8.67 -21.26 -8.11
N GLU A 129 9.29 -20.09 -8.12
CA GLU A 129 9.98 -19.54 -6.96
C GLU A 129 8.98 -18.95 -5.95
N VAL A 130 9.34 -19.02 -4.67
CA VAL A 130 8.64 -18.29 -3.61
C VAL A 130 9.52 -17.16 -3.10
N ALA A 131 9.04 -15.92 -3.26
CA ALA A 131 9.68 -14.74 -2.68
C ALA A 131 8.97 -14.32 -1.39
N ALA A 132 9.74 -14.17 -0.32
CA ALA A 132 9.23 -13.77 0.99
C ALA A 132 9.51 -12.27 1.26
N VAL A 133 8.49 -11.56 1.75
CA VAL A 133 8.57 -10.15 2.12
C VAL A 133 8.17 -9.94 3.58
N ARG A 134 8.98 -9.19 4.32
CA ARG A 134 8.68 -8.76 5.69
C ARG A 134 8.59 -7.24 5.72
N MET A 135 7.42 -6.73 6.10
CA MET A 135 7.16 -5.30 6.20
C MET A 135 7.09 -4.91 7.68
N GLU A 136 8.03 -4.08 8.11
CA GLU A 136 8.02 -3.44 9.41
C GLU A 136 7.86 -1.94 9.19
N LEU A 137 6.77 -1.38 9.74
CA LEU A 137 6.49 0.04 9.61
C LEU A 137 7.14 0.81 10.75
N GLU A 138 7.91 1.84 10.42
CA GLU A 138 8.40 2.82 11.37
C GLU A 138 7.19 3.63 11.90
N ARG A 139 6.67 3.23 13.07
CA ARG A 139 5.51 3.88 13.72
C ARG A 139 5.87 5.29 14.18
N LYS A 140 4.93 6.22 14.05
CA LYS A 140 4.99 7.48 14.80
C LYS A 140 4.63 7.21 16.27
N PRO A 141 5.32 7.77 17.28
CA PRO A 141 5.02 7.54 18.70
C PRO A 141 3.57 7.94 19.06
N ALA A 142 2.94 7.32 20.06
CA ALA A 142 1.52 7.57 20.40
C ALA A 142 1.22 9.01 20.89
N GLU A 143 2.25 9.77 21.26
CA GLU A 143 2.22 11.21 21.53
C GLU A 143 2.02 12.04 20.26
N SER A 144 2.06 11.40 19.08
CA SER A 144 2.09 12.08 17.80
C SER A 144 0.73 12.56 17.31
N TYR A 145 -0.45 11.98 17.62
CA TYR A 145 -1.76 12.51 17.13
C TYR A 145 -3.00 12.04 17.95
N ARG A 146 -3.94 12.95 18.32
CA ARG A 146 -5.18 12.69 19.11
C ARG A 146 -6.34 13.68 18.84
N GLY A 147 -6.57 14.03 17.59
CA GLY A 147 -7.61 14.98 17.19
C GLY A 147 -8.33 14.53 15.92
N MET A 148 -9.56 15.00 15.77
CA MET A 148 -10.38 14.82 14.58
C MET A 148 -10.97 16.17 14.22
N ILE A 149 -10.95 16.53 12.93
CA ILE A 149 -11.63 17.71 12.42
C ILE A 149 -12.59 17.25 11.32
N SER A 150 -13.87 17.52 11.51
CA SER A 150 -14.92 17.20 10.56
C SER A 150 -15.78 18.42 10.26
N GLY A 151 -16.40 18.43 9.08
CA GLY A 151 -17.38 19.44 8.71
C GLY A 151 -18.17 19.03 7.48
N ASP A 152 -19.06 19.91 7.06
CA ASP A 152 -19.93 19.70 5.90
C ASP A 152 -19.69 20.77 4.85
N ILE A 153 -19.75 20.38 3.58
CA ILE A 153 -19.76 21.28 2.43
C ILE A 153 -21.17 21.38 1.88
N VAL A 154 -21.70 22.61 1.88
CA VAL A 154 -23.00 22.97 1.30
C VAL A 154 -22.80 23.99 0.17
N GLY A 155 -23.65 23.94 -0.86
CA GLY A 155 -23.62 24.84 -2.01
C GLY A 155 -22.58 24.50 -3.09
N ALA A 156 -22.04 23.28 -3.08
CA ALA A 156 -21.11 22.84 -4.13
C ALA A 156 -21.85 22.55 -5.45
N SER A 157 -21.25 22.95 -6.58
CA SER A 157 -21.79 22.64 -7.90
C SER A 157 -21.57 21.17 -8.24
N GLU A 158 -22.64 20.42 -8.46
CA GLU A 158 -22.56 19.00 -8.84
C GLU A 158 -21.71 18.80 -10.10
N GLY A 159 -20.84 17.78 -10.07
CA GLY A 159 -20.05 17.36 -11.23
C GLY A 159 -18.74 18.12 -11.45
N ARG A 160 -18.36 19.04 -10.54
CA ARG A 160 -17.04 19.69 -10.55
C ARG A 160 -16.29 19.37 -9.27
N SER A 161 -15.05 18.90 -9.40
CA SER A 161 -14.23 18.57 -8.24
C SER A 161 -13.68 19.81 -7.56
N TYR A 162 -13.53 19.72 -6.24
CA TYR A 162 -12.90 20.71 -5.38
C TYR A 162 -12.09 19.98 -4.30
N ARG A 163 -11.16 20.70 -3.67
CA ARG A 163 -10.28 20.18 -2.63
C ARG A 163 -10.61 20.83 -1.31
N VAL A 164 -10.78 20.02 -0.26
CA VAL A 164 -10.83 20.46 1.13
C VAL A 164 -9.45 20.20 1.74
N ARG A 165 -8.83 21.23 2.30
CA ARG A 165 -7.45 21.19 2.80
C ARG A 165 -7.46 21.55 4.28
N LEU A 166 -6.85 20.71 5.12
CA LEU A 166 -6.59 20.99 6.53
C LEU A 166 -5.14 21.46 6.68
N LEU A 167 -4.97 22.73 7.03
CA LEU A 167 -3.67 23.38 7.15
C LEU A 167 -3.43 23.76 8.62
N PRO A 168 -2.26 23.48 9.22
CA PRO A 168 -1.91 24.09 10.49
C PRO A 168 -1.81 25.61 10.33
N VAL A 169 -2.24 26.36 11.34
CA VAL A 169 -2.14 27.83 11.37
C VAL A 169 -0.69 28.26 11.58
N GLU A 170 0.07 27.48 12.34
CA GLU A 170 1.50 27.69 12.60
C GLU A 170 2.34 26.74 11.74
N GLU A 171 3.26 27.32 10.94
CA GLU A 171 4.04 26.59 9.94
C GLU A 171 5.09 25.63 10.56
N ASP A 172 5.55 25.88 11.79
CA ASP A 172 6.58 25.10 12.48
C ASP A 172 6.04 24.01 13.44
N SER A 173 4.74 23.70 13.35
CA SER A 173 4.06 22.76 14.26
C SER A 173 4.43 21.27 14.06
N GLY A 174 5.27 20.95 13.08
CA GLY A 174 5.65 19.57 12.75
C GLY A 174 4.51 18.73 12.13
N VAL A 175 3.40 19.39 11.74
CA VAL A 175 2.21 18.74 11.18
C VAL A 175 2.13 18.98 9.68
N TYR A 176 1.89 17.91 8.93
CA TYR A 176 1.69 18.01 7.48
C TYR A 176 0.24 18.39 7.15
N GLU A 177 0.09 19.08 6.03
CA GLU A 177 -1.20 19.33 5.41
C GLU A 177 -1.93 18.02 5.08
N GLN A 178 -3.24 17.99 5.28
CA GLN A 178 -4.10 16.91 4.80
C GLN A 178 -5.07 17.43 3.74
N VAL A 179 -5.37 16.61 2.72
CA VAL A 179 -6.24 17.01 1.59
C VAL A 179 -7.27 15.93 1.29
N ILE A 180 -8.52 16.32 1.11
CA ILE A 180 -9.62 15.48 0.64
C ILE A 180 -10.17 16.09 -0.66
N VAL A 181 -10.48 15.24 -1.64
CA VAL A 181 -11.09 15.67 -2.92
C VAL A 181 -12.54 15.24 -2.96
N GLN A 182 -13.44 16.16 -3.31
CA GLN A 182 -14.88 15.91 -3.42
C GLN A 182 -15.44 16.55 -4.70
N SER A 183 -16.61 16.11 -5.14
CA SER A 183 -17.23 16.57 -6.41
C SER A 183 -18.72 16.89 -6.31
N GLY A 184 -19.20 17.13 -5.08
CA GLY A 184 -20.58 17.46 -4.74
C GLY A 184 -20.67 17.83 -3.27
N GLU A 185 -21.87 18.11 -2.76
CA GLU A 185 -22.07 18.33 -1.32
C GLU A 185 -21.76 17.05 -0.53
N GLY A 186 -21.36 17.22 0.72
CA GLY A 186 -21.05 16.09 1.59
C GLY A 186 -20.23 16.46 2.81
N SER A 187 -20.04 15.49 3.69
CA SER A 187 -19.19 15.63 4.87
C SER A 187 -17.73 15.31 4.54
N TYR A 188 -16.81 15.91 5.28
CA TYR A 188 -15.39 15.56 5.27
C TYR A 188 -14.92 15.31 6.71
N ILE A 189 -13.93 14.41 6.84
CA ILE A 189 -13.32 14.07 8.12
C ILE A 189 -11.82 13.94 7.92
N PHE A 190 -11.05 14.76 8.64
CA PHE A 190 -9.62 14.64 8.80
C PHE A 190 -9.31 13.94 10.12
N ASN A 191 -8.60 12.83 10.02
CA ASN A 191 -8.18 12.02 11.16
C ASN A 191 -6.73 12.33 11.54
N ASN A 192 -6.31 11.86 12.71
CA ASN A 192 -4.93 12.00 13.17
C ASN A 192 -4.47 13.46 13.20
N VAL A 193 -5.32 14.35 13.72
CA VAL A 193 -4.99 15.76 13.95
C VAL A 193 -4.22 15.85 15.28
N LEU A 194 -3.19 16.68 15.36
CA LEU A 194 -2.46 16.87 16.63
C LEU A 194 -3.34 17.69 17.58
N PRO A 195 -3.54 17.24 18.84
CA PRO A 195 -4.17 18.07 19.85
C PRO A 195 -3.33 19.33 20.08
N ASP A 196 -3.99 20.42 20.47
CA ASP A 196 -3.37 21.71 20.80
C ASP A 196 -2.67 22.47 19.65
N VAL A 197 -2.76 21.97 18.41
CA VAL A 197 -2.40 22.72 17.19
C VAL A 197 -3.63 23.43 16.64
N ALA A 198 -3.50 24.70 16.29
CA ALA A 198 -4.56 25.44 15.60
C ALA A 198 -4.56 25.09 14.11
N TYR A 199 -5.74 24.84 13.54
CA TYR A 199 -5.91 24.50 12.11
C TYR A 199 -6.86 25.47 11.41
N LYS A 200 -6.67 25.62 10.10
CA LYS A 200 -7.62 26.26 9.19
C LYS A 200 -8.03 25.26 8.11
N VAL A 201 -9.33 25.20 7.82
CA VAL A 201 -9.86 24.45 6.69
C VAL A 201 -9.99 25.39 5.51
N ARG A 202 -9.46 25.03 4.34
CA ARG A 202 -9.60 25.79 3.11
C ARG A 202 -10.22 24.92 2.02
N VAL A 203 -11.20 25.47 1.32
CA VAL A 203 -11.80 24.84 0.14
C VAL A 203 -11.30 25.55 -1.11
N GLU A 204 -10.80 24.81 -2.08
CA GLU A 204 -10.24 25.34 -3.33
C GLU A 204 -10.80 24.58 -4.55
N GLY A 205 -11.19 25.30 -5.59
CA GLY A 205 -11.58 24.72 -6.88
C GLY A 205 -12.80 25.40 -7.51
N ASP A 206 -12.94 25.22 -8.83
CA ASP A 206 -14.02 25.82 -9.63
C ASP A 206 -15.41 25.20 -9.37
N GLY A 207 -15.47 24.14 -8.56
CA GLY A 207 -16.68 23.46 -8.12
C GLY A 207 -17.31 24.00 -6.84
N TYR A 208 -16.62 24.90 -6.13
CA TYR A 208 -17.13 25.52 -4.90
C TYR A 208 -17.11 27.04 -5.00
N VAL A 209 -18.30 27.66 -5.00
CA VAL A 209 -18.48 29.10 -4.86
C VAL A 209 -19.13 29.32 -3.50
N PRO A 210 -18.48 30.01 -2.53
CA PRO A 210 -19.08 30.27 -1.24
C PRO A 210 -20.42 30.98 -1.44
N ALA A 211 -21.50 30.45 -0.86
CA ALA A 211 -22.75 31.17 -0.78
C ALA A 211 -22.50 32.45 0.03
N GLY A 212 -22.69 33.61 -0.58
CA GLY A 212 -22.57 34.92 0.07
C GLY A 212 -23.71 35.22 1.01
#